data_AF-A0A1Q3LLD3-F1
#
_entry.id   AF-A0A1Q3LLD3-F1
#
_cell.length_a   1.000
_cell.length_b   1.000
_cell.length_c   1.000
_cell.angle_alpha   90.00
_cell.angle_beta   90.00
_cell.angle_gamma   90.00
#
_symmetry.space_group_name_H-M   'P 1'
#
loop_
_entity.id
_entity.type
_entity.pdbx_description
1 polymer ?
#
loop_
_entity_poly.entity_id
_entity_poly.type
_entity_poly.pdbx_seq_one_letter_code
_entity_poly.pdbx_strand_id
1 'polypeptide(L)'
;MFAELTTTAETRPEGSGTVAQLDRGVHAIGKKIVEEAAEVWMAAEYQSDDETAEEISQLLYHLQVLMLAKGLTLQDVYRHL
;
A
#
# COMPACT_ATOMS: atom_id res chain seq x y z
N MET A 1 -3.06 -6.12 -9.08
CA MET A 1 -3.02 -5.31 -7.85
C MET A 1 -3.49 -3.88 -8.07
N PHE A 2 -2.72 -2.94 -8.64
CA PHE A 2 -3.15 -1.52 -8.71
C PHE A 2 -4.49 -1.28 -9.42
N ALA A 3 -4.73 -1.97 -10.54
CA ALA A 3 -6.01 -1.89 -11.26
C ALA A 3 -7.19 -2.34 -10.41
N GLU A 4 -7.02 -3.40 -9.61
CA GLU A 4 -8.05 -3.91 -8.70
C GLU A 4 -8.30 -2.96 -7.52
N LEU A 5 -7.25 -2.34 -6.98
CA LEU A 5 -7.38 -1.31 -5.94
C LEU A 5 -8.08 -0.06 -6.49
N THR A 6 -7.84 0.29 -7.75
CA THR A 6 -8.54 1.38 -8.45
C THR A 6 -10.03 1.07 -8.54
N THR A 7 -10.40 -0.11 -9.07
CA THR A 7 -11.80 -0.56 -9.10
C THR A 7 -12.42 -0.58 -7.71
N THR A 8 -11.70 -1.04 -6.69
CA THR A 8 -12.17 -1.06 -5.30
C THR A 8 -12.43 0.35 -4.76
N ALA A 9 -11.55 1.30 -5.06
CA ALA A 9 -11.71 2.69 -4.66
C ALA A 9 -12.91 3.37 -5.35
N GLU A 10 -13.20 3.01 -6.59
CA GLU A 10 -14.33 3.51 -7.37
C GLU A 10 -15.67 2.89 -6.94
N THR A 11 -15.70 1.55 -6.82
CA THR A 11 -16.93 0.79 -6.53
C THR A 11 -17.27 0.74 -5.05
N ARG A 12 -16.29 1.03 -4.18
CA ARG A 12 -16.41 1.12 -2.73
C ARG A 12 -17.21 -0.03 -2.08
N PRO A 13 -16.83 -1.31 -2.30
CA PRO A 13 -17.58 -2.44 -1.78
C PRO A 13 -17.62 -2.42 -0.24
N GLU A 14 -18.78 -2.77 0.32
CA GLU A 14 -18.97 -2.82 1.77
C GLU A 14 -17.98 -3.80 2.43
N GLY A 15 -17.43 -3.40 3.58
CA GLY A 15 -16.44 -4.20 4.31
C GLY A 15 -15.02 -4.17 3.73
N SER A 16 -14.75 -3.40 2.68
CA SER A 16 -13.40 -3.29 2.12
C SER A 16 -12.42 -2.58 3.05
N GLY A 17 -11.33 -3.27 3.42
CA GLY A 17 -10.23 -2.67 4.17
C GLY A 17 -9.57 -1.50 3.43
N THR A 18 -9.45 -1.58 2.10
CA THR A 18 -8.91 -0.50 1.27
C THR A 18 -9.77 0.75 1.37
N VAL A 19 -11.10 0.60 1.26
CA VAL A 19 -12.04 1.72 1.39
C VAL A 19 -11.92 2.35 2.78
N ALA A 20 -11.88 1.53 3.83
CA ALA A 20 -11.72 2.01 5.20
C ALA A 20 -10.41 2.80 5.39
N GLN A 21 -9.31 2.38 4.76
CA GLN A 21 -8.04 3.13 4.82
C GLN A 21 -8.10 4.45 4.08
N LEU A 22 -8.70 4.48 2.88
CA LEU A 22 -8.91 5.71 2.12
C LEU A 22 -9.73 6.72 2.93
N ASP A 23 -10.77 6.27 3.61
CA ASP A 23 -11.65 7.10 4.43
C ASP A 23 -10.94 7.65 5.69
N ARG A 24 -9.94 6.93 6.22
CA ARG A 24 -9.08 7.40 7.32
C ARG A 24 -8.06 8.46 6.87
N GLY A 25 -7.85 8.60 5.56
CA GLY A 25 -7.06 9.65 4.95
C GLY A 25 -5.54 9.43 5.00
N VAL A 26 -4.84 10.36 4.32
CA VAL A 26 -3.39 10.28 4.03
C VAL A 26 -2.53 10.08 5.27
N HIS A 27 -2.88 10.70 6.40
CA HIS A 27 -2.08 10.56 7.63
C HIS A 27 -2.09 9.12 8.17
N ALA A 28 -3.24 8.44 8.14
CA ALA A 28 -3.35 7.06 8.60
C ALA A 28 -2.62 6.10 7.66
N ILE A 29 -2.77 6.30 6.34
CA ILE A 29 -2.06 5.51 5.33
C ILE A 29 -0.54 5.69 5.47
N GLY A 30 -0.07 6.92 5.66
CA GLY A 30 1.35 7.23 5.84
C GLY A 30 1.97 6.56 7.06
N LYS A 31 1.22 6.44 8.17
CA LYS A 31 1.68 5.69 9.35
C LYS A 31 1.92 4.22 9.03
N LYS A 32 1.00 3.58 8.31
CA LYS A 32 1.16 2.19 7.88
C LYS A 32 2.36 2.03 6.96
N ILE A 33 2.59 2.92 6.00
CA ILE A 33 3.80 2.87 5.15
C ILE A 33 5.09 2.86 5.98
N VAL A 34 5.17 3.67 7.03
CA VAL A 34 6.35 3.72 7.92
C VAL A 34 6.48 2.43 8.74
N GLU A 35 5.37 1.88 9.21
CA GLU A 35 5.32 0.59 9.92
C GLU A 35 5.85 -0.55 9.04
N GLU A 36 5.26 -0.73 7.85
CA GLU A 36 5.66 -1.78 6.92
C GLU A 36 7.11 -1.61 6.45
N ALA A 37 7.59 -0.37 6.27
CA ALA A 37 8.98 -0.14 5.88
C ALA A 37 9.97 -0.60 6.98
N ALA A 38 9.59 -0.46 8.25
CA ALA A 38 10.38 -0.99 9.35
C ALA A 38 10.30 -2.53 9.39
N GLU A 39 9.13 -3.10 9.17
CA GLU A 39 8.92 -4.56 9.13
C GLU A 39 9.67 -5.21 7.97
N VAL A 40 9.64 -4.64 6.76
CA VAL A 40 10.45 -5.08 5.62
C VAL A 40 11.93 -5.13 5.96
N TRP A 41 12.47 -4.09 6.61
CA TRP A 41 13.88 -4.10 6.99
C TRP A 41 14.18 -5.19 8.02
N MET A 42 13.34 -5.32 9.04
CA MET A 42 13.50 -6.34 10.08
C MET A 42 13.40 -7.76 9.50
N ALA A 43 12.44 -8.00 8.59
CA ALA A 43 12.25 -9.29 7.94
C ALA A 43 13.47 -9.66 7.08
N ALA A 44 13.95 -8.70 6.28
CA ALA A 44 15.11 -8.91 5.41
C ALA A 44 16.41 -9.25 6.18
N GLU A 45 16.56 -8.77 7.42
CA GLU A 45 17.73 -9.02 8.26
C GLU A 45 17.61 -10.31 9.11
N TYR A 46 16.39 -10.66 9.54
CA TYR A 46 16.21 -11.61 10.64
C TYR A 46 15.20 -12.73 10.37
N GLN A 47 14.50 -12.73 9.24
CA GLN A 47 13.43 -13.68 8.93
C GLN A 47 13.68 -14.42 7.62
N SER A 48 12.72 -15.26 7.21
CA SER A 48 12.80 -16.00 5.94
C SER A 48 12.51 -15.11 4.73
N ASP A 49 12.87 -15.60 3.55
CA ASP A 49 12.54 -14.95 2.26
C ASP A 49 11.01 -14.84 2.07
N ASP A 50 10.24 -15.79 2.61
CA ASP A 50 8.78 -15.79 2.52
C ASP A 50 8.16 -14.68 3.38
N GLU A 51 8.62 -14.55 4.63
CA GLU A 51 8.21 -13.45 5.52
C GLU A 51 8.65 -12.09 4.95
N THR A 52 9.86 -11.99 4.39
CA THR A 52 10.31 -10.76 3.74
C THR A 52 9.44 -10.39 2.54
N ALA A 53 9.05 -11.38 1.73
CA ALA A 53 8.16 -11.16 0.59
C ALA A 53 6.76 -10.74 1.06
N GLU A 54 6.27 -11.27 2.17
CA GLU A 54 5.01 -10.86 2.81
C GLU A 54 5.04 -9.38 3.17
N GLU A 55 6.05 -8.91 3.91
CA GLU A 55 6.13 -7.50 4.30
C GLU A 55 6.32 -6.55 3.11
N ILE A 56 7.12 -6.97 2.11
CA ILE A 56 7.25 -6.19 0.86
C ILE A 56 5.90 -6.06 0.17
N SER A 57 5.08 -7.13 0.18
CA SER A 57 3.75 -7.10 -0.42
C SER A 57 2.82 -6.10 0.27
N GLN A 58 2.88 -6.03 1.61
CA GLN A 58 2.10 -5.10 2.42
C GLN A 58 2.56 -3.65 2.20
N LEU A 59 3.87 -3.40 2.15
CA LEU A 59 4.41 -2.09 1.81
C LEU A 59 3.95 -1.62 0.42
N LEU A 60 4.05 -2.49 -0.58
CA LEU A 60 3.58 -2.19 -1.95
C LEU A 60 2.07 -1.92 -1.99
N TYR A 61 1.27 -2.64 -1.18
CA TYR A 61 -0.15 -2.36 -1.01
C TYR A 61 -0.39 -0.95 -0.47
N HIS A 62 0.23 -0.59 0.65
CA HIS A 62 0.00 0.71 1.28
C HIS A 62 0.51 1.88 0.43
N LEU A 63 1.61 1.71 -0.31
CA LEU A 63 2.06 2.71 -1.30
C LEU A 63 1.03 2.92 -2.41
N GLN A 64 0.43 1.85 -2.92
CA GLN A 64 -0.63 1.95 -3.93
C GLN A 64 -1.91 2.58 -3.38
N VAL A 65 -2.29 2.31 -2.12
CA VAL A 65 -3.41 2.99 -1.46
C VAL A 65 -3.13 4.49 -1.30
N LEU A 66 -1.88 4.87 -0.96
CA LEU A 66 -1.48 6.28 -0.91
C LEU A 66 -1.57 6.94 -2.29
N MET A 67 -1.15 6.26 -3.35
CA MET A 67 -1.29 6.76 -4.72
C MET A 67 -2.75 7.09 -5.03
N LEU A 68 -3.68 6.19 -4.72
CA LEU A 68 -5.12 6.42 -4.91
C LEU A 68 -5.63 7.61 -4.08
N ALA A 69 -5.25 7.69 -2.80
CA ALA A 69 -5.61 8.82 -1.93
C ALA A 69 -5.07 10.17 -2.42
N LYS A 70 -3.98 10.15 -3.21
CA LYS A 70 -3.33 11.33 -3.79
C LYS A 70 -3.73 11.59 -5.24
N GLY A 71 -4.52 10.72 -5.87
CA GLY A 71 -4.88 10.81 -7.28
C GLY A 71 -3.72 10.56 -8.24
N LEU A 72 -2.73 9.76 -7.85
CA LEU A 72 -1.56 9.41 -8.66
C LEU A 72 -1.79 8.12 -9.43
N THR A 73 -1.32 8.10 -10.68
CA THR A 73 -1.26 6.88 -11.50
C THR A 73 0.08 6.17 -11.37
N LEU A 74 0.16 4.91 -11.80
CA LEU A 74 1.45 4.23 -11.93
C LEU A 74 2.41 4.96 -12.88
N GLN A 75 1.89 5.58 -13.95
CA GLN A 75 2.71 6.35 -14.88
C GLN A 75 3.33 7.58 -14.21
N ASP A 76 2.60 8.22 -13.28
CA ASP A 76 3.14 9.35 -12.50
C ASP A 76 4.31 8.95 -11.60
N VAL A 77 4.39 7.69 -11.19
CA VAL A 77 5.52 7.16 -10.39
C VAL A 77 6.64 6.69 -11.32
N TYR A 78 6.33 5.92 -12.36
CA TYR A 78 7.32 5.31 -13.25
C TYR A 78 8.14 6.30 -14.06
N ARG A 79 7.61 7.49 -14.35
CA ARG A 79 8.36 8.61 -14.96
C ARG A 79 9.56 9.10 -14.13
N HIS A 80 9.71 8.63 -12.89
CA HIS A 80 10.85 8.94 -12.01
C HIS A 80 11.87 7.80 -11.88
N LEU A 81 11.65 6.68 -12.57
CA LEU A 81 12.55 5.53 -12.66
C LEU A 81 13.31 5.56 -13.99
#